data_AF-E0AFJ2-F1
#
_entry.id   AF-E0AFJ2-F1
#
_cell.length_a   1.000
_cell.length_b   1.000
_cell.length_c   1.000
_cell.angle_alpha   90.00
_cell.angle_beta   90.00
_cell.angle_gamma   90.00
#
_symmetry.space_group_name_H-M   'P 1'
#
loop_
_entity.id
_entity.type
_entity.pdbx_description
1 polymer ?
#
loop_
_entity_poly.entity_id
_entity_poly.type
_entity_poly.pdbx_seq_one_letter_code
_entity_poly.pdbx_strand_id
1 'polypeptide(L)'
;HVIACENAIGATDTLAEHIKDPRNTSPERLEDHHLRARYANSAIDRIVPAQDPDAGLDVTLEKFFEWVVDRTPFEDVGIPDIEGINWVDNLGPFIERKLFTVNTGHATAAY
;
A
#
# COMPACT_ATOMS: atom_id res chain seq x y z
N HIS A 1 -7.59 -10.88 -1.60
CA HIS A 1 -7.32 -9.44 -1.39
C HIS A 1 -5.93 -9.13 -1.90
N VAL A 2 -5.71 -7.97 -2.52
CA VAL A 2 -4.42 -7.51 -3.02
C VAL A 2 -4.25 -6.07 -2.59
N ILE A 3 -3.15 -5.78 -1.90
CA ILE A 3 -2.79 -4.45 -1.38
C ILE A 3 -1.29 -4.30 -1.63
N ALA A 4 -0.90 -3.34 -2.45
CA ALA A 4 0.50 -2.97 -2.63
C ALA A 4 0.92 -1.99 -1.53
N CYS A 5 2.05 -2.27 -0.87
CA CYS A 5 2.63 -1.47 0.20
C CYS A 5 3.87 -0.71 -0.32
N GLU A 6 3.66 0.10 -1.36
CA GLU A 6 4.70 0.87 -2.02
C GLU A 6 4.58 2.35 -1.68
N ASN A 7 5.71 3.09 -1.71
CA ASN A 7 5.68 4.54 -1.57
C ASN A 7 5.28 5.24 -2.88
N ALA A 8 4.11 4.88 -3.40
CA ALA A 8 3.53 5.43 -4.63
C ALA A 8 2.02 5.56 -4.50
N ILE A 9 1.47 6.67 -5.02
CA ILE A 9 0.03 6.89 -5.09
C ILE A 9 -0.55 5.92 -6.12
N GLY A 10 -1.62 5.19 -5.75
CA GLY A 10 -2.29 4.28 -6.67
C GLY A 10 -1.49 3.02 -7.02
N ALA A 11 -0.50 2.63 -6.19
CA ALA A 11 0.39 1.51 -6.49
C ALA A 11 -0.36 0.18 -6.73
N THR A 12 -1.47 -0.04 -6.02
CA THR A 12 -2.24 -1.28 -6.18
C THR A 12 -3.02 -1.29 -7.47
N ASP A 13 -3.51 -0.13 -7.92
CA ASP A 13 -4.12 0.02 -9.24
C ASP A 13 -3.09 -0.20 -10.35
N THR A 14 -1.90 0.39 -10.24
CA THR A 14 -0.81 0.15 -11.20
C THR A 14 -0.47 -1.35 -11.29
N LEU A 15 -0.39 -2.03 -10.15
CA LEU A 15 -0.20 -3.48 -10.12
C LEU A 15 -1.39 -4.22 -10.77
N ALA A 16 -2.62 -3.80 -10.49
CA ALA A 16 -3.82 -4.40 -11.06
C ALA A 16 -3.87 -4.26 -12.58
N GLU A 17 -3.51 -3.09 -13.12
CA GLU A 17 -3.39 -2.84 -14.56
C GLU A 17 -2.34 -3.75 -15.18
N HIS A 18 -1.16 -3.86 -14.57
CA HIS A 18 -0.12 -4.75 -15.06
C HIS A 18 -0.58 -6.21 -15.08
N ILE A 19 -1.24 -6.69 -14.02
CA ILE A 19 -1.77 -8.05 -13.96
C ILE A 19 -2.85 -8.27 -15.03
N LYS A 20 -3.75 -7.30 -15.22
CA LYS A 20 -4.89 -7.40 -16.15
C LYS A 20 -4.52 -7.17 -17.61
N ASP A 21 -3.28 -6.77 -17.91
CA ASP A 21 -2.82 -6.59 -19.28
C ASP A 21 -2.94 -7.91 -20.07
N PRO A 22 -3.50 -7.90 -21.31
CA PRO A 22 -3.66 -9.11 -22.14
C PRO A 22 -2.35 -9.85 -22.45
N ARG A 23 -1.20 -9.17 -22.35
CA ARG A 23 0.13 -9.78 -22.49
C ARG A 23 0.50 -10.67 -21.31
N ASN A 24 -0.08 -10.41 -20.14
CA ASN A 24 0.23 -11.09 -18.88
C ASN A 24 -0.88 -12.06 -18.46
N THR A 25 -2.14 -11.74 -18.74
CA THR A 25 -3.29 -12.58 -18.41
C THR A 25 -4.23 -12.71 -19.61
N SER A 26 -4.60 -13.95 -19.95
CA SER A 26 -5.51 -14.18 -21.08
C SER A 26 -6.92 -13.64 -20.80
N PRO A 27 -7.68 -13.22 -21.82
CA PRO A 27 -9.02 -12.69 -21.65
C PRO A 27 -9.97 -13.65 -20.92
N GLU A 28 -9.91 -14.96 -21.20
CA GLU A 28 -10.79 -15.95 -20.54
C GLU A 28 -10.53 -16.01 -19.03
N ARG A 29 -9.27 -15.80 -18.62
CA ARG A 29 -8.89 -15.76 -17.21
C ARG A 29 -9.35 -14.48 -16.53
N LEU A 30 -9.64 -13.41 -17.28
CA LEU A 30 -10.12 -12.14 -16.73
C LEU A 30 -11.63 -12.15 -16.45
N GLU A 31 -12.41 -12.99 -17.13
CA GLU A 31 -13.88 -13.06 -17.00
C GLU A 31 -14.32 -13.26 -15.53
N ASP A 32 -13.67 -14.17 -14.82
CA ASP A 32 -13.95 -14.53 -13.43
C ASP A 32 -12.89 -13.97 -12.45
N HIS A 33 -11.99 -13.08 -12.92
CA HIS A 33 -10.85 -12.63 -12.11
C HIS A 33 -11.25 -11.94 -10.82
N HIS A 34 -12.33 -11.17 -10.88
CA HIS A 34 -12.91 -10.54 -9.72
C HIS A 34 -13.20 -11.60 -8.63
N LEU A 35 -13.70 -12.80 -8.93
CA LEU A 35 -13.99 -13.81 -7.91
C LEU A 35 -12.76 -14.25 -7.08
N ARG A 36 -11.54 -13.98 -7.58
CA ARG A 36 -10.28 -14.41 -6.95
C ARG A 36 -9.49 -13.24 -6.37
N ALA A 37 -9.61 -12.05 -6.95
CA ALA A 37 -8.81 -10.89 -6.59
C ALA A 37 -9.65 -9.60 -6.51
N ARG A 38 -9.46 -8.89 -5.41
CA ARG A 38 -9.87 -7.50 -5.19
C ARG A 38 -8.64 -6.68 -4.91
N TYR A 39 -8.61 -5.44 -5.35
CA TYR A 39 -7.46 -4.56 -5.30
C TYR A 39 -7.84 -3.32 -4.50
N ALA A 40 -7.07 -3.00 -3.47
CA ALA A 40 -7.28 -1.81 -2.66
C ALA A 40 -5.96 -1.05 -2.49
N ASN A 41 -5.99 0.24 -2.78
CA ASN A 41 -4.85 1.11 -2.53
C ASN A 41 -4.62 1.31 -1.04
N SER A 42 -3.36 1.60 -0.71
CA SER A 42 -2.95 1.91 0.65
C SER A 42 -2.03 3.12 0.70
N ALA A 43 -1.97 3.74 1.88
CA ALA A 43 -0.95 4.67 2.28
C ALA A 43 -0.21 4.04 3.46
N ILE A 44 1.10 3.84 3.31
CA ILE A 44 1.97 3.34 4.37
C ILE A 44 2.94 4.43 4.79
N ASP A 45 3.28 4.46 6.08
CA ASP A 45 4.35 5.32 6.59
C ASP A 45 5.09 4.64 7.73
N ARG A 46 6.40 4.49 7.55
CA ARG A 46 7.34 4.01 8.57
C ARG A 46 8.76 4.29 8.11
N ILE A 47 9.53 5.00 8.92
CA ILE A 47 10.94 5.24 8.68
C ILE A 47 11.73 3.98 9.04
N VAL A 48 12.49 3.51 8.04
CA VAL A 48 13.45 2.41 8.17
C VAL A 48 14.84 2.97 7.86
N PRO A 49 15.68 3.25 8.87
CA PRO A 49 17.04 3.75 8.64
C PRO A 49 17.92 2.70 7.94
N ALA A 50 19.13 3.11 7.54
CA ALA A 50 20.16 2.18 7.10
C ALA A 50 20.50 1.19 8.23
N GLN A 51 20.63 -0.07 7.87
CA GLN A 51 20.95 -1.16 8.80
C GLN A 51 22.46 -1.38 8.87
N ASP A 52 22.95 -1.86 10.01
CA ASP A 52 24.35 -2.24 10.16
C ASP A 52 24.67 -3.43 9.23
N PRO A 53 25.80 -3.43 8.49
CA PRO A 53 26.20 -4.52 7.60
C PRO A 53 26.16 -5.92 8.24
N ASP A 54 26.40 -6.01 9.56
CA ASP A 54 26.47 -7.27 10.30
C ASP A 54 25.19 -7.58 11.12
N ALA A 55 24.11 -6.82 10.95
CA ALA A 55 22.84 -7.00 11.68
C ALA A 55 22.04 -8.26 11.28
N GLY A 56 22.45 -8.99 10.25
CA GLY A 56 21.74 -10.18 9.77
C GLY A 56 20.34 -9.84 9.24
N LEU A 57 19.30 -10.41 9.88
CA LEU A 57 17.89 -10.15 9.53
C LEU A 57 17.21 -9.15 10.48
N ASP A 58 17.93 -8.63 11.47
CA ASP A 58 17.37 -7.65 12.40
C ASP A 58 17.18 -6.31 11.69
N VAL A 59 16.07 -5.63 12.01
CA VAL A 59 15.72 -4.35 11.41
C VAL A 59 15.44 -3.32 12.50
N THR A 60 16.22 -2.25 12.49
CA THR A 60 15.97 -1.05 13.29
C THR A 60 14.84 -0.27 12.62
N LEU A 61 13.81 0.02 13.38
CA LEU A 61 12.60 0.71 12.92
C LEU A 61 12.24 1.80 13.93
N GLU A 62 11.62 2.87 13.44
CA GLU A 62 11.00 3.82 14.36
C GLU A 62 9.76 3.21 15.07
N LYS A 63 9.33 3.87 16.15
CA LYS A 63 8.14 3.46 16.91
C LYS A 63 6.84 3.79 16.18
N PHE A 64 6.81 4.91 15.47
CA PHE A 64 5.63 5.31 14.71
C PHE A 64 5.46 4.38 13.50
N PHE A 65 4.22 4.04 13.18
CA PHE A 65 3.89 3.41 11.93
C PHE A 65 2.45 3.78 11.58
N GLU A 66 2.16 3.83 10.30
CA GLU A 66 0.83 4.02 9.78
C GLU A 66 0.62 3.12 8.57
N TRP A 67 -0.51 2.42 8.56
CA TRP A 67 -0.97 1.68 7.40
C TRP A 67 -2.47 1.91 7.22
N VAL A 68 -2.81 2.72 6.22
CA VAL A 68 -4.19 3.08 5.90
C VAL A 68 -4.58 2.41 4.59
N VAL A 69 -5.72 1.73 4.55
CA VAL A 69 -6.18 0.99 3.36
C VAL A 69 -7.61 1.39 3.03
N ASP A 70 -7.87 1.63 1.75
CA ASP A 70 -9.24 1.80 1.24
C ASP A 70 -9.99 0.46 1.36
N ARG A 71 -11.02 0.42 2.21
CA ARG A 71 -11.77 -0.81 2.46
C ARG A 71 -12.87 -1.07 1.43
N THR A 72 -13.25 -0.06 0.66
CA THR A 72 -14.41 -0.12 -0.25
C THR A 72 -14.30 -1.26 -1.28
N PRO A 73 -13.11 -1.62 -1.82
CA PRO A 73 -13.00 -2.75 -2.75
C PRO A 73 -13.16 -4.13 -2.09
N PHE A 74 -13.26 -4.21 -0.76
CA PHE A 74 -13.37 -5.46 -0.02
C PHE A 74 -14.71 -5.64 0.69
N GLU A 75 -15.61 -4.66 0.67
CA GLU A 75 -16.87 -4.69 1.44
C GLU A 75 -17.75 -5.90 1.10
N ASP A 76 -17.79 -6.30 -0.17
CA ASP A 76 -18.63 -7.40 -0.65
C ASP A 76 -18.04 -8.79 -0.35
N VAL A 77 -16.72 -8.88 -0.24
CA VAL A 77 -15.99 -10.15 0.00
C VAL A 77 -15.50 -10.31 1.44
N GLY A 78 -15.72 -9.30 2.28
CA GLY A 78 -15.27 -9.23 3.66
C GLY A 78 -13.89 -8.57 3.78
N ILE A 79 -13.72 -7.75 4.82
CA ILE A 79 -12.45 -7.10 5.15
C ILE A 79 -11.66 -8.02 6.10
N PRO A 80 -10.39 -8.33 5.81
CA PRO A 80 -9.59 -9.19 6.68
C PRO A 80 -9.24 -8.46 7.99
N ASP A 81 -9.32 -9.18 9.10
CA ASP A 81 -8.90 -8.67 10.41
C ASP A 81 -7.38 -8.72 10.53
N ILE A 82 -6.74 -7.57 10.35
CA ILE A 82 -5.28 -7.40 10.41
C ILE A 82 -4.99 -6.29 11.41
N GLU A 83 -4.32 -6.65 12.49
CA GLU A 83 -3.89 -5.69 13.51
C GLU A 83 -2.94 -4.64 12.92
N GLY A 84 -3.15 -3.38 13.27
CA GLY A 84 -2.33 -2.26 12.81
C GLY A 84 -2.76 -1.62 11.49
N ILE A 85 -3.77 -2.16 10.80
CA ILE A 85 -4.39 -1.48 9.64
C ILE A 85 -5.49 -0.54 10.11
N ASN A 86 -5.47 0.70 9.62
CA ASN A 86 -6.58 1.62 9.66
C ASN A 86 -7.39 1.54 8.36
N TRP A 87 -8.58 0.95 8.42
CA TRP A 87 -9.48 0.80 7.27
C TRP A 87 -10.36 2.03 7.09
N VAL A 88 -10.34 2.64 5.89
CA VAL A 88 -11.06 3.89 5.61
C VAL A 88 -11.87 3.82 4.33
N ASP A 89 -12.86 4.70 4.19
CA ASP A 89 -13.66 4.86 2.96
C ASP A 89 -13.06 5.87 1.98
N ASN A 90 -12.15 6.73 2.46
CA ASN A 90 -11.49 7.73 1.64
C ASN A 90 -10.01 7.84 2.01
N LEU A 91 -9.15 7.36 1.12
CA LEU A 91 -7.71 7.33 1.32
C LEU A 91 -7.03 8.69 1.03
N GLY A 92 -7.67 9.55 0.22
CA GLY A 92 -7.10 10.82 -0.25
C GLY A 92 -6.51 11.72 0.84
N PRO A 93 -7.24 12.00 1.94
CA PRO A 93 -6.74 12.83 3.03
C PRO A 93 -5.45 12.32 3.68
N PHE A 94 -5.26 11.00 3.75
CA PHE A 94 -4.07 10.39 4.35
C PHE A 94 -2.86 10.50 3.42
N ILE A 95 -3.07 10.32 2.11
CA ILE A 95 -2.05 10.53 1.08
C ILE A 95 -1.57 11.99 1.09
N GLU A 96 -2.49 12.95 1.10
CA GLU A 96 -2.17 14.37 1.12
C GLU A 96 -1.43 14.76 2.40
N ARG A 97 -1.89 14.31 3.57
CA ARG A 97 -1.22 14.58 4.84
C ARG A 97 0.24 14.09 4.82
N LYS A 98 0.49 12.86 4.35
CA LYS A 98 1.86 12.31 4.27
C LYS A 98 2.77 13.15 3.35
N LEU A 99 2.27 13.50 2.16
CA LEU A 99 3.02 14.29 1.18
C LEU A 99 3.40 15.68 1.72
N PHE A 100 2.44 16.39 2.31
CA PHE A 100 2.63 17.79 2.72
C PHE A 100 3.26 17.98 4.10
N THR A 101 3.34 16.93 4.93
CA THR A 101 3.96 17.02 6.26
C THR A 101 5.28 16.27 6.32
N VAL A 102 5.25 14.94 6.30
CA VAL A 102 6.43 14.08 6.51
C VAL A 102 7.40 14.17 5.33
N ASN A 103 6.92 13.95 4.10
CA ASN A 103 7.80 13.95 2.92
C ASN A 103 8.41 15.34 2.65
N THR A 104 7.61 16.40 2.82
CA THR A 104 8.09 17.78 2.69
C THR A 104 9.10 18.12 3.79
N GLY A 105 8.82 17.75 5.04
CA GLY A 105 9.73 17.97 6.17
C GLY A 105 11.08 17.27 6.00
N HIS A 106 11.09 16.01 5.56
CA HIS A 106 12.33 15.28 5.29
C HIS A 106 13.15 15.90 4.17
N ALA A 107 12.52 16.30 3.07
CA ALA A 107 13.21 16.98 1.98
C ALA A 107 13.85 18.29 2.45
N THR A 108 13.12 19.14 3.18
CA THR A 108 13.66 20.41 3.69
C THR A 108 14.80 20.23 4.70
N ALA A 109 14.74 19.21 5.56
CA ALA A 109 15.80 18.96 6.54
C ALA A 109 17.08 18.36 5.94
N ALA A 110 16.97 17.69 4.78
CA ALA A 110 18.10 17.04 4.13
C ALA A 110 18.92 17.96 3.20
N TYR A 111 18.36 19.10 2.80
CA TYR A 111 19.03 20.14 1.99
C TYR A 111 19.55 21.28 2.86
#